data_AF-A0A522QY03-F1
#
_entry.id   AF-A0A522QY03-F1
#
_cell.length_a   1.000
_cell.length_b   1.000
_cell.length_c   1.000
_cell.angle_alpha   90.00
_cell.angle_beta   90.00
_cell.angle_gamma   90.00
#
_symmetry.space_group_name_H-M   'P 1'
#
loop_
_entity.id
_entity.type
_entity.pdbx_description
1 polymer ?
#
loop_
_entity_poly.entity_id
_entity_poly.type
_entity_poly.pdbx_seq_one_letter_code
_entity_poly.pdbx_strand_id
1 'polypeptide(L)'
;MEDKIFIAPRFIGTRFEDHSLPVNILEDFTTFEDLLIEVAKAIYLSENINRKRVPKGFSDGIYLKLADIGEGSSIAKLAIASAISLTSSLPLENIDNFSYFEKAKDKIVSIIESVNNGEIPKEIDHKFLSYFNKIGRNLLDSESIDFGYDYNLGLGSNAILSKITRKKILLSSEQKSEYTDSIKLFALIPAIHQENNTFYLETDFGNIKCPLTENIKETVFTAFNEYKSNTYVSLKGAALFNRNDKITEIVEIESMDVLDSLDISLRINNLLKLENNWYEGQGKALNKDHLYRFGDLFNSYFNDKLPLPAIFPKIDGNVQLEWKKENKNMIIEVDLASLNSDFFYYNVNDDSDEKEGQIPLSNKEGWDSLNILIENYV
;
A
#
# COMPACT_ATOMS: atom_id res chain seq x y z
N MET A 1 -0.84 -3.44 37.42
CA MET A 1 -1.36 -2.12 37.07
C MET A 1 -1.66 -2.19 35.59
N GLU A 2 -2.90 -1.91 35.20
CA GLU A 2 -3.24 -1.74 33.79
C GLU A 2 -2.55 -0.46 33.31
N ASP A 3 -1.78 -0.54 32.23
CA ASP A 3 -1.14 0.64 31.65
C ASP A 3 -2.23 1.58 31.13
N LYS A 4 -2.23 2.84 31.56
CA LYS A 4 -3.21 3.84 31.08
C LYS A 4 -3.02 4.04 29.57
N ILE A 5 -4.07 3.76 28.79
CA ILE A 5 -4.06 3.98 27.34
C ILE A 5 -4.00 5.48 27.04
N PHE A 6 -3.02 5.88 26.25
CA PHE A 6 -2.75 7.26 25.85
C PHE A 6 -3.53 7.65 24.59
N ILE A 7 -3.55 6.74 23.60
CA ILE A 7 -4.31 6.86 22.35
C ILE A 7 -4.64 5.46 21.82
N ALA A 8 -5.76 5.32 21.11
CA ALA A 8 -6.20 4.05 20.54
C ALA A 8 -6.67 4.21 19.09
N PRO A 9 -5.77 4.51 18.13
CA PRO A 9 -6.16 4.67 16.73
C PRO A 9 -6.80 3.39 16.18
N ARG A 10 -7.91 3.58 15.45
CA ARG A 10 -8.62 2.49 14.76
C ARG A 10 -8.20 2.42 13.29
N PHE A 11 -7.75 1.26 12.85
CA PHE A 11 -7.31 1.03 11.47
C PHE A 11 -8.46 0.49 10.62
N ILE A 12 -8.76 1.17 9.51
CA ILE A 12 -9.89 0.85 8.64
C ILE A 12 -9.37 0.35 7.30
N GLY A 13 -9.87 -0.81 6.87
CA GLY A 13 -9.52 -1.46 5.61
C GLY A 13 -9.34 -2.98 5.76
N THR A 14 -9.30 -3.68 4.63
CA THR A 14 -9.34 -5.15 4.57
C THR A 14 -8.19 -5.83 5.34
N ARG A 15 -6.99 -5.25 5.30
CA ARG A 15 -5.82 -5.78 6.05
C ARG A 15 -5.98 -5.71 7.58
N PHE A 16 -6.99 -5.02 8.10
CA PHE A 16 -7.17 -4.76 9.53
C PHE A 16 -8.40 -5.44 10.13
N GLU A 17 -9.17 -6.21 9.34
CA GLU A 17 -10.44 -6.83 9.77
C GLU A 17 -10.21 -7.95 10.80
N ASP A 18 -9.19 -8.79 10.60
CA ASP A 18 -8.90 -9.98 11.42
C ASP A 18 -8.13 -9.70 12.73
N HIS A 19 -8.29 -8.49 13.29
CA HIS A 19 -7.70 -8.10 14.58
C HIS A 19 -6.17 -8.20 14.60
N SER A 20 -5.57 -8.05 13.42
CA SER A 20 -4.14 -8.11 13.19
C SER A 20 -3.65 -6.83 12.52
N LEU A 21 -2.45 -6.39 12.89
CA LEU A 21 -1.76 -5.30 12.20
C LEU A 21 -0.62 -5.86 11.35
N PRO A 22 -0.53 -5.49 10.06
CA PRO A 22 0.67 -5.70 9.27
C PRO A 22 1.89 -5.09 9.97
N VAL A 23 3.01 -5.82 10.02
CA VAL A 23 4.20 -5.41 10.79
C VAL A 23 4.75 -4.06 10.34
N ASN A 24 4.64 -3.72 9.05
CA ASN A 24 5.09 -2.45 8.50
C ASN A 24 4.30 -1.22 9.00
N ILE A 25 3.15 -1.42 9.67
CA ILE A 25 2.40 -0.35 10.35
C ILE A 25 3.11 0.09 11.65
N LEU A 26 3.95 -0.76 12.24
CA LEU A 26 4.70 -0.37 13.45
C LEU A 26 5.66 0.80 13.18
N GLU A 27 6.14 0.96 11.93
CA GLU A 27 6.94 2.11 11.50
C GLU A 27 6.16 3.44 11.60
N ASP A 28 4.84 3.40 11.38
CA ASP A 28 3.97 4.56 11.56
C ASP A 28 3.87 4.96 13.03
N PHE A 29 3.84 3.98 13.96
CA PHE A 29 3.84 4.26 15.40
C PHE A 29 5.17 4.83 15.89
N THR A 30 6.30 4.32 15.40
CA THR A 30 7.62 4.91 15.69
C THR A 30 7.68 6.36 15.21
N THR A 31 7.20 6.62 13.99
CA THR A 31 7.17 7.98 13.45
C THR A 31 6.20 8.89 14.21
N PHE A 32 5.07 8.35 14.66
CA PHE A 32 4.09 9.08 15.46
C PHE A 32 4.64 9.43 16.85
N GLU A 33 5.41 8.54 17.49
CA GLU A 33 6.15 8.83 18.72
C GLU A 33 7.11 10.01 18.55
N ASP A 34 7.92 10.00 17.49
CA ASP A 34 8.85 11.11 17.21
C ASP A 34 8.09 12.42 16.96
N LEU A 35 6.97 12.38 16.23
CA LEU A 35 6.12 13.53 15.98
C LEU A 35 5.54 14.08 17.30
N LEU A 36 5.04 13.22 18.17
CA LEU A 36 4.54 13.60 19.50
C LEU A 36 5.61 14.32 20.31
N ILE A 37 6.82 13.77 20.36
CA ILE A 37 7.95 14.37 21.08
C ILE A 37 8.27 15.77 20.53
N GLU A 38 8.33 15.93 19.21
CA GLU A 38 8.67 17.21 18.60
C GLU A 38 7.57 18.27 18.74
N VAL A 39 6.30 17.88 18.64
CA VAL A 39 5.16 18.77 18.89
C VAL A 39 5.13 19.16 20.37
N ALA A 40 5.37 18.24 21.30
CA ALA A 40 5.42 18.54 22.74
C ALA A 40 6.52 19.56 23.08
N LYS A 41 7.72 19.40 22.50
CA LYS A 41 8.82 20.37 22.66
C LYS A 41 8.45 21.75 22.12
N ALA A 42 7.78 21.82 20.97
CA ALA A 42 7.36 23.08 20.37
C ALA A 42 6.31 23.80 21.24
N ILE A 43 5.31 23.06 21.74
CA ILE A 43 4.29 23.61 22.66
C ILE A 43 4.93 24.13 23.94
N TYR A 44 5.88 23.37 24.52
CA TYR A 44 6.64 23.83 25.69
C TYR A 44 7.33 25.17 25.44
N LEU A 45 8.03 25.30 24.31
CA LEU A 45 8.76 26.53 23.97
C LEU A 45 7.80 27.71 23.71
N SER A 46 6.64 27.46 23.08
CA SER A 46 5.64 28.51 22.85
C SER A 46 5.01 29.03 24.14
N GLU A 47 4.81 28.17 25.13
CA GLU A 47 4.25 28.56 26.43
C GLU A 47 5.31 29.15 27.38
N ASN A 48 6.60 28.85 27.13
CA ASN A 48 7.73 29.32 27.93
C ASN A 48 8.63 30.26 27.12
N ILE A 49 8.10 31.42 26.72
CA ILE A 49 8.72 32.39 25.78
C ILE A 49 10.16 32.80 26.18
N ASN A 50 10.49 32.79 27.47
CA ASN A 50 11.82 33.13 27.99
C ASN A 50 12.86 32.00 27.81
N ARG A 51 12.44 30.80 27.42
CA ARG A 51 13.28 29.62 27.25
C ARG A 51 13.60 29.41 25.78
N LYS A 52 14.89 29.29 25.46
CA LYS A 52 15.36 28.93 24.09
C LYS A 52 15.48 27.43 23.87
N ARG A 53 15.38 26.62 24.93
CA ARG A 53 15.58 25.17 24.92
C ARG A 53 14.62 24.52 25.93
N VAL A 54 14.17 23.31 25.60
CA VAL A 54 13.45 22.45 26.55
C VAL A 54 14.38 22.02 27.71
N PRO A 55 13.83 21.65 28.88
CA PRO A 55 14.60 21.09 29.99
C PRO A 55 15.47 19.91 29.55
N LYS A 56 16.62 19.73 30.23
CA LYS A 56 17.45 18.54 30.02
C LYS A 56 16.62 17.30 30.34
N GLY A 57 16.61 16.35 29.42
CA GLY A 57 15.86 15.11 29.54
C GLY A 57 14.35 15.22 29.35
N PHE A 58 13.87 16.26 28.63
CA PHE A 58 12.45 16.47 28.37
C PHE A 58 11.71 15.25 27.83
N SER A 59 12.36 14.50 26.93
CA SER A 59 11.83 13.27 26.31
C SER A 59 12.61 12.02 26.71
N ASP A 60 13.49 12.11 27.72
CA ASP A 60 14.38 11.00 28.05
C ASP A 60 13.58 9.81 28.60
N GLY A 61 13.73 8.68 27.92
CA GLY A 61 13.08 7.43 28.29
C GLY A 61 11.57 7.40 28.06
N ILE A 62 10.98 8.41 27.40
CA ILE A 62 9.56 8.40 26.99
C ILE A 62 9.43 7.63 25.68
N TYR A 63 8.52 6.66 25.63
CA TYR A 63 8.21 5.88 24.43
C TYR A 63 6.75 5.40 24.45
N LEU A 64 6.23 5.05 23.28
CA LEU A 64 4.93 4.41 23.11
C LEU A 64 5.08 2.89 23.16
N LYS A 65 4.20 2.26 23.91
CA LYS A 65 4.06 0.81 24.02
C LYS A 65 2.73 0.40 23.41
N LEU A 66 2.76 -0.49 22.42
CA LEU A 66 1.56 -1.19 21.98
C LEU A 66 1.13 -2.16 23.09
N ALA A 67 0.10 -1.76 23.83
CA ALA A 67 -0.38 -2.48 25.00
C ALA A 67 -1.32 -3.62 24.63
N ASP A 68 -2.14 -3.40 23.59
CA ASP A 68 -3.17 -4.35 23.15
C ASP A 68 -3.65 -4.01 21.71
N ILE A 69 -4.23 -4.98 21.02
CA ILE A 69 -4.90 -4.80 19.72
C ILE A 69 -6.36 -5.26 19.89
N GLY A 70 -7.30 -4.31 19.88
CA GLY A 70 -8.72 -4.58 20.10
C GLY A 70 -9.47 -5.13 18.89
N GLU A 71 -10.59 -5.80 19.16
CA GLU A 71 -11.53 -6.36 18.18
C GLU A 71 -12.31 -5.29 17.40
N GLY A 72 -12.61 -5.55 16.12
CA GLY A 72 -13.35 -4.66 15.23
C GLY A 72 -12.47 -3.56 14.63
N SER A 73 -11.93 -3.79 13.43
CA SER A 73 -10.97 -2.89 12.76
C SER A 73 -9.76 -2.58 13.65
N SER A 74 -8.76 -3.46 13.63
CA SER A 74 -7.56 -3.46 14.50
C SER A 74 -7.31 -2.15 15.26
N ILE A 75 -7.72 -2.10 16.53
CA ILE A 75 -7.61 -0.91 17.39
C ILE A 75 -6.29 -1.00 18.15
N ALA A 76 -5.30 -0.19 17.78
CA ALA A 76 -3.99 -0.24 18.41
C ALA A 76 -3.98 0.56 19.71
N LYS A 77 -4.12 -0.09 20.86
CA LYS A 77 -4.11 0.59 22.16
C LYS A 77 -2.66 0.91 22.56
N LEU A 78 -2.28 2.17 22.44
CA LEU A 78 -0.94 2.66 22.78
C LEU A 78 -0.94 3.27 24.17
N ALA A 79 -0.08 2.76 25.05
CA ALA A 79 0.24 3.37 26.34
C ALA A 79 1.55 4.15 26.21
N ILE A 80 1.64 5.28 26.91
CA ILE A 80 2.89 6.02 27.03
C ILE A 80 3.64 5.52 28.27
N ALA A 81 4.92 5.19 28.12
CA ALA A 81 5.76 4.68 29.19
C ALA A 81 6.99 5.57 29.37
N SER A 82 7.57 5.55 30.58
CA SER A 82 8.85 6.20 30.87
C SER A 82 9.81 5.21 31.53
N ALA A 83 11.00 5.04 30.97
CA ALA A 83 12.07 4.24 31.58
C ALA A 83 12.44 4.73 33.00
N ILE A 84 12.23 6.02 33.28
CA ILE A 84 12.44 6.64 34.60
C ILE A 84 11.33 6.23 35.58
N SER A 85 10.08 6.10 35.12
CA SER A 85 8.94 5.62 35.92
C SER A 85 8.98 4.10 36.16
N LEU A 86 9.70 3.34 35.33
CA LEU A 86 9.96 1.91 35.59
C LEU A 86 10.96 1.69 36.73
N THR A 87 11.84 2.66 36.99
CA THR A 87 12.93 2.57 37.99
C THR A 87 12.66 3.40 39.24
N SER A 88 11.79 4.41 39.16
CA SER A 88 11.28 5.20 40.27
C SER A 88 9.79 4.94 40.41
N SER A 89 9.28 4.69 41.62
CA SER A 89 7.85 4.47 41.89
C SER A 89 6.98 5.73 41.72
N LEU A 90 7.43 6.68 40.89
CA LEU A 90 6.75 7.93 40.58
C LEU A 90 5.75 7.69 39.43
N PRO A 91 4.45 7.96 39.63
CA PRO A 91 3.46 7.94 38.56
C PRO A 91 3.85 8.89 37.42
N LEU A 92 3.70 8.43 36.16
CA LEU A 92 3.95 9.23 34.94
C LEU A 92 3.23 10.58 34.93
N GLU A 93 2.03 10.64 35.53
CA GLU A 93 1.20 11.86 35.62
C GLU A 93 1.84 12.96 36.48
N ASN A 94 2.82 12.62 37.32
CA ASN A 94 3.57 13.57 38.14
C ASN A 94 4.87 14.06 37.47
N ILE A 95 5.12 13.67 36.22
CA ILE A 95 6.20 14.24 35.41
C ILE A 95 5.63 15.54 34.80
N ASP A 96 6.17 16.70 35.17
CA ASP A 96 5.73 18.03 34.70
C ASP A 96 5.56 18.12 33.17
N ASN A 97 6.32 17.32 32.42
CA ASN A 97 6.29 17.30 30.96
C ASN A 97 5.13 16.49 30.35
N PHE A 98 4.47 15.60 31.10
CA PHE A 98 3.43 14.70 30.58
C PHE A 98 2.26 15.45 29.94
N SER A 99 1.86 16.57 30.55
CA SER A 99 0.81 17.44 30.02
C SER A 99 1.10 17.96 28.60
N TYR A 100 2.38 18.14 28.24
CA TYR A 100 2.76 18.56 26.89
C TYR A 100 2.61 17.45 25.86
N PHE A 101 2.70 16.17 26.27
CA PHE A 101 2.42 15.04 25.38
C PHE A 101 0.92 14.90 25.11
N GLU A 102 0.07 15.08 26.12
CA GLU A 102 -1.39 15.14 25.92
C GLU A 102 -1.77 16.29 24.96
N LYS A 103 -1.24 17.50 25.21
CA LYS A 103 -1.45 18.64 24.29
C LYS A 103 -0.93 18.35 22.88
N ALA A 104 0.20 17.63 22.74
CA ALA A 104 0.75 17.27 21.45
C ALA A 104 -0.16 16.28 20.70
N LYS A 105 -0.67 15.25 21.39
CA LYS A 105 -1.66 14.32 20.85
C LYS A 105 -2.89 15.08 20.34
N ASP A 106 -3.49 15.92 21.18
CA ASP A 106 -4.68 16.69 20.82
C ASP A 106 -4.41 17.61 19.63
N LYS A 107 -3.22 18.23 19.58
CA LYS A 107 -2.80 19.07 18.46
C LYS A 107 -2.68 18.27 17.16
N ILE A 108 -2.08 17.09 17.18
CA ILE A 108 -1.95 16.24 15.99
C ILE A 108 -3.32 15.77 15.50
N VAL A 109 -4.18 15.29 16.41
CA VAL A 109 -5.56 14.89 16.10
C VAL A 109 -6.34 16.06 15.47
N SER A 110 -6.24 17.25 16.06
CA SER A 110 -6.91 18.46 15.52
C SER A 110 -6.44 18.85 14.12
N ILE A 111 -5.15 18.64 13.79
CA ILE A 111 -4.63 18.92 12.44
C ILE A 111 -5.30 18.02 11.41
N ILE A 112 -5.41 16.73 11.70
CA ILE A 112 -6.03 15.74 10.81
C ILE A 112 -7.53 16.04 10.67
N GLU A 113 -8.20 16.34 11.79
CA GLU A 113 -9.62 16.69 11.81
C GLU A 113 -9.94 17.96 11.01
N SER A 114 -9.19 19.06 11.22
CA SER A 114 -9.35 20.30 10.47
C SER A 114 -9.27 20.07 8.95
N VAL A 115 -8.32 19.26 8.49
CA VAL A 115 -8.15 18.95 7.06
C VAL A 115 -9.34 18.19 6.49
N ASN A 116 -9.88 17.24 7.27
CA ASN A 116 -11.07 16.50 6.88
C ASN A 116 -12.32 17.37 6.87
N ASN A 117 -12.39 18.37 7.75
CA ASN A 117 -13.43 19.40 7.74
C ASN A 117 -13.26 20.45 6.63
N GLY A 118 -12.23 20.33 5.78
CA GLY A 118 -11.98 21.20 4.63
C GLY A 118 -11.17 22.46 4.96
N GLU A 119 -10.62 22.56 6.17
CA GLU A 119 -9.73 23.64 6.56
C GLU A 119 -8.30 23.35 6.09
N ILE A 120 -7.59 24.38 5.64
CA ILE A 120 -6.16 24.27 5.35
C ILE A 120 -5.42 24.60 6.65
N PRO A 121 -4.62 23.67 7.21
CA PRO A 121 -3.84 23.94 8.40
C PRO A 121 -2.92 25.14 8.18
N LYS A 122 -3.19 26.25 8.88
CA LYS A 122 -2.34 27.42 8.86
C LYS A 122 -1.08 27.13 9.67
N GLU A 123 0.09 27.38 9.07
CA GLU A 123 1.38 27.37 9.77
C GLU A 123 1.75 26.04 10.46
N ILE A 124 1.59 24.91 9.77
CA ILE A 124 2.29 23.69 10.22
C ILE A 124 3.79 23.90 10.03
N ASP A 125 4.56 23.79 11.11
CA ASP A 125 6.02 23.80 11.06
C ASP A 125 6.50 22.73 10.06
N HIS A 126 7.37 23.13 9.13
CA HIS A 126 7.97 22.25 8.13
C HIS A 126 8.56 20.98 8.74
N LYS A 127 9.07 21.08 9.97
CA LYS A 127 9.58 19.93 10.72
C LYS A 127 8.50 18.86 10.92
N PHE A 128 7.26 19.24 11.25
CA PHE A 128 6.15 18.32 11.45
C PHE A 128 5.68 17.66 10.14
N LEU A 129 5.72 18.39 9.02
CA LEU A 129 5.37 17.85 7.71
C LEU A 129 6.30 16.72 7.26
N SER A 130 7.54 16.66 7.77
CA SER A 130 8.45 15.54 7.46
C SER A 130 7.98 14.21 8.07
N TYR A 131 7.31 14.26 9.23
CA TYR A 131 6.72 13.08 9.88
C TYR A 131 5.45 12.62 9.17
N PHE A 132 4.56 13.54 8.80
CA PHE A 132 3.39 13.23 7.95
C PHE A 132 3.78 12.69 6.57
N ASN A 133 5.01 12.91 6.09
CA ASN A 133 5.48 12.31 4.84
C ASN A 133 5.73 10.80 4.99
N LYS A 134 5.94 10.33 6.23
CA LYS A 134 6.20 8.94 6.57
C LYS A 134 4.94 8.25 7.13
N ILE A 135 4.24 8.86 8.08
CA ILE A 135 3.04 8.28 8.72
C ILE A 135 1.97 8.02 7.66
N GLY A 136 1.51 6.78 7.55
CA GLY A 136 0.43 6.39 6.63
C GLY A 136 0.87 6.35 5.16
N ARG A 137 2.18 6.37 4.90
CA ARG A 137 2.75 6.15 3.55
C ARG A 137 2.44 4.75 3.03
N ASN A 138 2.38 3.77 3.93
CA ASN A 138 2.14 2.36 3.63
C ASN A 138 0.66 1.95 3.58
N LEU A 139 -0.27 2.91 3.73
CA LEU A 139 -1.70 2.66 3.59
C LEU A 139 -2.03 2.34 2.12
N LEU A 140 -2.98 1.45 1.91
CA LEU A 140 -3.61 1.25 0.61
C LEU A 140 -4.66 2.33 0.36
N ASP A 141 -5.14 2.45 -0.88
CA ASP A 141 -6.07 3.53 -1.27
C ASP A 141 -7.43 3.45 -0.54
N SER A 142 -7.83 2.24 -0.14
CA SER A 142 -9.03 1.97 0.65
C SER A 142 -8.80 2.01 2.17
N GLU A 143 -7.59 2.35 2.61
CA GLU A 143 -7.21 2.30 4.02
C GLU A 143 -7.08 3.67 4.68
N SER A 144 -7.33 3.70 5.99
CA SER A 144 -7.16 4.89 6.80
C SER A 144 -6.95 4.57 8.28
N ILE A 145 -6.49 5.57 9.04
CA ILE A 145 -6.29 5.50 10.48
C ILE A 145 -7.13 6.59 11.15
N ASP A 146 -8.09 6.19 11.99
CA ASP A 146 -8.90 7.11 12.81
C ASP A 146 -8.16 7.38 14.13
N PHE A 147 -7.41 8.49 14.19
CA PHE A 147 -6.63 8.87 15.36
C PHE A 147 -7.46 9.42 16.52
N GLY A 148 -8.71 9.83 16.25
CA GLY A 148 -9.63 10.34 17.27
C GLY A 148 -10.66 9.32 17.75
N TYR A 149 -10.50 8.03 17.38
CA TYR A 149 -11.42 6.97 17.77
C TYR A 149 -11.53 6.86 19.31
N ASP A 150 -12.75 6.92 19.82
CA ASP A 150 -13.04 6.67 21.23
C ASP A 150 -13.38 5.18 21.43
N TYR A 151 -12.39 4.42 21.89
CA TYR A 151 -12.51 2.98 22.11
C TYR A 151 -13.42 2.59 23.28
N ASN A 152 -13.75 3.52 24.20
CA ASN A 152 -14.68 3.25 25.30
C ASN A 152 -16.13 3.36 24.83
N LEU A 153 -16.40 4.33 23.95
CA LEU A 153 -17.73 4.57 23.39
C LEU A 153 -17.97 3.84 22.06
N GLY A 154 -16.93 3.32 21.43
CA GLY A 154 -16.99 2.71 20.10
C GLY A 154 -17.26 3.71 18.98
N LEU A 155 -16.95 5.00 19.18
CA LEU A 155 -17.32 6.08 18.28
C LEU A 155 -16.13 6.55 17.44
N GLY A 156 -16.34 6.61 16.13
CA GLY A 156 -15.38 7.19 15.20
C GLY A 156 -15.30 8.71 15.30
N SER A 157 -14.21 9.27 14.80
CA SER A 157 -14.00 10.72 14.73
C SER A 157 -13.82 11.19 13.29
N ASN A 158 -13.72 12.52 13.12
CA ASN A 158 -13.28 13.11 11.86
C ASN A 158 -11.75 13.21 11.72
N ALA A 159 -10.97 12.75 12.70
CA ALA A 159 -9.50 12.74 12.64
C ALA A 159 -8.94 11.52 11.88
N ILE A 160 -9.43 11.31 10.66
CA ILE A 160 -9.11 10.17 9.79
C ILE A 160 -7.91 10.50 8.88
N LEU A 161 -6.78 9.83 9.09
CA LEU A 161 -5.63 9.91 8.20
C LEU A 161 -5.75 8.87 7.08
N SER A 162 -6.12 9.32 5.88
CA SER A 162 -6.04 8.57 4.62
C SER A 162 -4.88 9.10 3.75
N LYS A 163 -4.56 8.43 2.63
CA LYS A 163 -3.66 9.02 1.61
C LYS A 163 -4.11 10.41 1.15
N ILE A 164 -5.41 10.61 0.99
CA ILE A 164 -6.01 11.88 0.56
C ILE A 164 -5.77 12.96 1.63
N THR A 165 -6.07 12.64 2.89
CA THR A 165 -5.87 13.56 4.03
C THR A 165 -4.38 13.88 4.20
N ARG A 166 -3.52 12.85 4.12
CA ARG A 166 -2.06 13.01 4.19
C ARG A 166 -1.55 13.95 3.09
N LYS A 167 -1.96 13.77 1.84
CA LYS A 167 -1.60 14.65 0.72
C LYS A 167 -2.00 16.11 1.02
N LYS A 168 -3.22 16.34 1.50
CA LYS A 168 -3.68 17.70 1.87
C LYS A 168 -2.83 18.32 2.96
N ILE A 169 -2.43 17.55 3.98
CA ILE A 169 -1.49 18.00 5.03
C ILE A 169 -0.14 18.36 4.42
N LEU A 170 0.44 17.49 3.59
CA LEU A 170 1.77 17.70 3.00
C LEU A 170 1.84 18.91 2.08
N LEU A 171 0.74 19.20 1.38
CA LEU A 171 0.60 20.33 0.47
C LEU A 171 0.01 21.58 1.12
N SER A 172 -0.24 21.59 2.44
CA SER A 172 -0.77 22.77 3.15
C SER A 172 0.26 23.89 3.28
N SER A 173 1.55 23.58 3.11
CA SER A 173 2.63 24.56 3.10
C SER A 173 2.87 25.09 1.69
N GLU A 174 2.87 26.42 1.54
CA GLU A 174 3.13 27.07 0.25
C GLU A 174 4.47 26.69 -0.37
N GLN A 175 5.49 26.38 0.47
CA GLN A 175 6.84 26.03 0.02
C GLN A 175 6.98 24.57 -0.44
N LYS A 176 6.05 23.68 -0.07
CA LYS A 176 6.05 22.29 -0.56
C LYS A 176 5.16 22.17 -1.80
N SER A 177 5.79 21.93 -2.94
CA SER A 177 5.11 21.56 -4.19
C SER A 177 5.12 20.06 -4.45
N GLU A 178 5.80 19.30 -3.60
CA GLU A 178 6.05 17.88 -3.82
C GLU A 178 5.86 17.09 -2.53
N TYR A 179 5.51 15.82 -2.70
CA TYR A 179 5.33 14.86 -1.61
C TYR A 179 5.82 13.48 -2.05
N THR A 180 6.18 12.63 -1.09
CA THR A 180 6.62 11.26 -1.38
C THR A 180 5.49 10.29 -1.07
N ASP A 181 5.25 9.30 -1.91
CA ASP A 181 4.30 8.20 -1.63
C ASP A 181 4.81 6.86 -2.12
N SER A 182 4.30 5.78 -1.51
CA SER A 182 4.62 4.41 -1.93
C SER A 182 3.93 4.09 -3.25
N ILE A 183 4.65 3.37 -4.11
CA ILE A 183 4.19 2.97 -5.44
C ILE A 183 4.45 1.49 -5.69
N LYS A 184 3.62 0.92 -6.56
CA LYS A 184 3.89 -0.29 -7.31
C LYS A 184 3.76 0.04 -8.80
N LEU A 185 4.79 -0.22 -9.58
CA LEU A 185 4.83 0.07 -11.01
C LEU A 185 5.27 -1.16 -11.80
N PHE A 186 4.80 -1.21 -13.04
CA PHE A 186 5.32 -2.13 -14.06
C PHE A 186 5.91 -1.29 -15.18
N ALA A 187 7.16 -1.57 -15.55
CA ALA A 187 7.89 -0.73 -16.49
C ALA A 187 8.93 -1.52 -17.29
N LEU A 188 9.34 -0.95 -18.43
CA LEU A 188 10.49 -1.41 -19.20
C LEU A 188 11.73 -0.59 -18.83
N ILE A 189 12.92 -1.11 -19.13
CA ILE A 189 14.19 -0.41 -18.86
C ILE A 189 14.89 -0.08 -20.19
N PRO A 190 14.66 1.11 -20.77
CA PRO A 190 15.26 1.49 -22.05
C PRO A 190 16.72 1.94 -21.97
N ALA A 191 17.20 2.39 -20.80
CA ALA A 191 18.52 3.00 -20.68
C ALA A 191 19.15 2.86 -19.29
N ILE A 192 20.47 2.66 -19.26
CA ILE A 192 21.33 2.67 -18.06
C ILE A 192 22.44 3.71 -18.26
N HIS A 193 22.64 4.56 -17.26
CA HIS A 193 23.73 5.54 -17.19
C HIS A 193 24.70 5.14 -16.07
N GLN A 194 25.81 4.51 -16.46
CA GLN A 194 26.79 3.99 -15.49
C GLN A 194 27.57 5.10 -14.79
N GLU A 195 27.82 6.24 -15.46
CA GLU A 195 28.63 7.34 -14.89
C GLU A 195 28.01 7.92 -13.61
N ASN A 196 26.68 8.00 -13.56
CA ASN A 196 25.94 8.56 -12.43
C ASN A 196 25.20 7.49 -11.61
N ASN A 197 25.40 6.19 -11.90
CA ASN A 197 24.66 5.08 -11.31
C ASN A 197 23.14 5.31 -11.34
N THR A 198 22.59 5.56 -12.52
CA THR A 198 21.14 5.69 -12.71
C THR A 198 20.65 4.88 -13.90
N PHE A 199 19.35 4.63 -13.94
CA PHE A 199 18.66 4.05 -15.09
C PHE A 199 17.30 4.75 -15.27
N TYR A 200 16.67 4.49 -16.41
CA TYR A 200 15.34 5.02 -16.71
C TYR A 200 14.32 3.89 -16.79
N LEU A 201 13.13 4.16 -16.27
CA LEU A 201 11.94 3.34 -16.47
C LEU A 201 11.07 3.99 -17.55
N GLU A 202 10.67 3.21 -18.54
CA GLU A 202 9.62 3.61 -19.48
C GLU A 202 8.25 3.27 -18.89
N THR A 203 7.41 4.28 -18.74
CA THR A 203 6.06 4.18 -18.17
C THR A 203 5.06 4.96 -19.02
N ASP A 204 3.76 4.77 -18.76
CA ASP A 204 2.69 5.54 -19.40
C ASP A 204 2.81 7.06 -19.17
N PHE A 205 3.53 7.48 -18.12
CA PHE A 205 3.75 8.89 -17.78
C PHE A 205 5.04 9.47 -18.40
N GLY A 206 5.75 8.68 -19.19
CA GLY A 206 7.05 8.96 -19.77
C GLY A 206 8.21 8.28 -19.04
N ASN A 207 9.44 8.70 -19.35
CA ASN A 207 10.64 8.15 -18.76
C ASN A 207 10.88 8.71 -17.35
N ILE A 208 11.01 7.81 -16.37
CA ILE A 208 11.23 8.16 -14.96
C ILE A 208 12.65 7.74 -14.56
N LYS A 209 13.41 8.67 -14.00
CA LYS A 209 14.78 8.43 -13.53
C LYS A 209 14.76 7.65 -12.21
N CYS A 210 15.67 6.67 -12.09
CA CYS A 210 15.81 5.80 -10.93
C CYS A 210 17.28 5.65 -10.49
N PRO A 211 17.55 5.51 -9.18
CA PRO A 211 18.89 5.20 -8.68
C PRO A 211 19.25 3.73 -8.95
N LEU A 212 20.44 3.48 -9.50
CA LEU A 212 20.98 2.13 -9.68
C LEU A 212 21.74 1.73 -8.41
N THR A 213 21.13 0.89 -7.57
CA THR A 213 21.78 0.34 -6.37
C THR A 213 22.36 -1.04 -6.67
N GLU A 214 23.37 -1.47 -5.91
CA GLU A 214 23.98 -2.80 -6.11
C GLU A 214 22.97 -3.95 -5.95
N ASN A 215 21.97 -3.80 -5.09
CA ASN A 215 20.98 -4.85 -4.80
C ASN A 215 20.03 -5.14 -5.98
N ILE A 216 19.78 -4.17 -6.87
CA ILE A 216 18.86 -4.33 -8.02
C ILE A 216 19.60 -4.40 -9.36
N LYS A 217 20.93 -4.32 -9.31
CA LYS A 217 21.77 -4.14 -10.50
C LYS A 217 21.60 -5.28 -11.50
N GLU A 218 21.59 -6.52 -11.02
CA GLU A 218 21.38 -7.70 -11.85
C GLU A 218 20.02 -7.66 -12.56
N THR A 219 18.93 -7.43 -11.81
CA THR A 219 17.57 -7.28 -12.35
C THR A 219 17.50 -6.20 -13.44
N VAL A 220 18.11 -5.03 -13.17
CA VAL A 220 18.14 -3.92 -14.12
C VAL A 220 18.88 -4.28 -15.40
N PHE A 221 20.04 -4.95 -15.31
CA PHE A 221 20.80 -5.39 -16.48
C PHE A 221 20.06 -6.45 -17.29
N THR A 222 19.42 -7.43 -16.63
CA THR A 222 18.62 -8.45 -17.31
C THR A 222 17.49 -7.82 -18.11
N ALA A 223 16.65 -7.00 -17.48
CA ALA A 223 15.54 -6.34 -18.15
C ALA A 223 15.99 -5.36 -19.26
N PHE A 224 17.11 -4.66 -19.06
CA PHE A 224 17.69 -3.80 -20.11
C PHE A 224 18.14 -4.61 -21.34
N ASN A 225 18.85 -5.72 -21.14
CA ASN A 225 19.32 -6.58 -22.23
C ASN A 225 18.15 -7.22 -22.99
N GLU A 226 17.04 -7.48 -22.31
CA GLU A 226 15.83 -8.09 -22.86
C GLU A 226 14.75 -7.06 -23.25
N TYR A 227 15.09 -5.77 -23.30
CA TYR A 227 14.14 -4.70 -23.62
C TYR A 227 13.36 -4.95 -24.93
N LYS A 228 14.03 -5.48 -25.97
CA LYS A 228 13.39 -5.81 -27.26
C LYS A 228 12.43 -7.01 -27.19
N SER A 229 12.59 -7.86 -26.18
CA SER A 229 11.68 -8.96 -25.87
C SER A 229 10.47 -8.50 -25.04
N ASN A 230 10.38 -7.19 -24.74
CA ASN A 230 9.32 -6.59 -23.94
C ASN A 230 9.28 -7.13 -22.49
N THR A 231 10.47 -7.42 -21.92
CA THR A 231 10.61 -7.89 -20.54
C THR A 231 10.34 -6.75 -19.56
N TYR A 232 9.22 -6.86 -18.84
CA TYR A 232 8.84 -5.90 -17.80
C TYR A 232 9.56 -6.21 -16.49
N VAL A 233 9.74 -5.16 -15.70
CA VAL A 233 10.03 -5.28 -14.26
C VAL A 233 8.82 -4.84 -13.46
N SER A 234 8.59 -5.47 -12.32
CA SER A 234 7.80 -4.88 -11.24
C SER A 234 8.73 -4.12 -10.31
N LEU A 235 8.31 -2.93 -9.90
CA LEU A 235 9.02 -2.10 -8.93
C LEU A 235 8.08 -1.77 -7.78
N LYS A 236 8.56 -1.97 -6.57
CA LYS A 236 7.96 -1.44 -5.35
C LYS A 236 8.93 -0.47 -4.69
N GLY A 237 8.44 0.67 -4.25
CA GLY A 237 9.27 1.67 -3.60
C GLY A 237 8.53 2.97 -3.33
N ALA A 238 9.25 4.08 -3.30
CA ALA A 238 8.68 5.40 -3.09
C ALA A 238 9.05 6.35 -4.24
N ALA A 239 8.06 7.11 -4.70
CA ALA A 239 8.23 8.17 -5.71
C ALA A 239 8.01 9.55 -5.11
N LEU A 240 8.67 10.53 -5.71
CA LEU A 240 8.36 11.95 -5.56
C LEU A 240 7.25 12.32 -6.54
N PHE A 241 6.21 12.95 -6.02
CA PHE A 241 5.05 13.44 -6.76
C PHE A 241 4.98 14.95 -6.68
N ASN A 242 4.58 15.60 -7.77
CA ASN A 242 4.21 17.01 -7.75
C ASN A 242 2.75 17.22 -7.28
N ARG A 243 2.30 18.47 -7.19
CA ARG A 243 0.91 18.82 -6.80
C ARG A 243 -0.18 18.19 -7.68
N ASN A 244 0.14 17.77 -8.89
CA ASN A 244 -0.80 17.18 -9.87
C ASN A 244 -0.72 15.65 -9.92
N ASP A 245 -0.16 15.00 -8.89
CA ASP A 245 -0.02 13.53 -8.78
C ASP A 245 0.82 12.90 -9.88
N LYS A 246 1.68 13.68 -10.54
CA LYS A 246 2.65 13.16 -11.50
C LYS A 246 3.94 12.80 -10.80
N ILE A 247 4.41 11.58 -11.05
CA ILE A 247 5.73 11.11 -10.61
C ILE A 247 6.81 11.93 -11.32
N THR A 248 7.73 12.50 -10.53
CA THR A 248 8.90 13.24 -11.02
C THR A 248 10.18 12.43 -10.92
N GLU A 249 10.34 11.62 -9.87
CA GLU A 249 11.52 10.79 -9.62
C GLU A 249 11.17 9.58 -8.74
N ILE A 250 11.85 8.45 -8.94
CA ILE A 250 11.85 7.35 -7.97
C ILE A 250 12.96 7.63 -6.94
N VAL A 251 12.58 7.82 -5.68
CA VAL A 251 13.51 8.20 -4.60
C VAL A 251 14.04 7.00 -3.84
N GLU A 252 13.27 5.91 -3.79
CA GLU A 252 13.60 4.69 -3.05
C GLU A 252 13.04 3.48 -3.80
N ILE A 253 13.82 2.40 -3.86
CA ILE A 253 13.42 1.11 -4.45
C ILE A 253 13.53 0.07 -3.33
N GLU A 254 12.38 -0.47 -2.92
CA GLU A 254 12.28 -1.54 -1.92
C GLU A 254 12.54 -2.90 -2.55
N SER A 255 11.92 -3.17 -3.71
CA SER A 255 12.11 -4.39 -4.47
C SER A 255 11.96 -4.14 -5.96
N MET A 256 12.64 -4.96 -6.76
CA MET A 256 12.49 -4.98 -8.21
C MET A 256 12.70 -6.41 -8.73
N ASP A 257 11.76 -6.88 -9.52
CA ASP A 257 11.74 -8.24 -10.05
C ASP A 257 11.49 -8.24 -11.55
N VAL A 258 12.24 -9.04 -12.30
CA VAL A 258 11.94 -9.32 -13.71
C VAL A 258 10.67 -10.16 -13.76
N LEU A 259 9.74 -9.78 -14.63
CA LEU A 259 8.46 -10.45 -14.76
C LEU A 259 8.45 -11.47 -15.89
N ASP A 260 7.68 -12.54 -15.68
CA ASP A 260 7.27 -13.41 -16.77
C ASP A 260 6.41 -12.62 -17.78
N SER A 261 6.54 -12.97 -19.06
CA SER A 261 5.69 -12.46 -20.14
C SER A 261 4.18 -12.60 -19.86
N LEU A 262 3.78 -13.60 -19.08
CA LEU A 262 2.41 -13.90 -18.68
C LEU A 262 2.11 -13.52 -17.22
N ASP A 263 2.92 -12.65 -16.60
CA ASP A 263 2.69 -12.19 -15.24
C ASP A 263 1.26 -11.65 -15.05
N ILE A 264 0.58 -12.21 -14.06
CA ILE A 264 -0.84 -11.99 -13.81
C ILE A 264 -1.09 -10.56 -13.32
N SER A 265 -0.20 -10.03 -12.48
CA SER A 265 -0.34 -8.68 -11.93
C SER A 265 -0.16 -7.62 -13.01
N LEU A 266 0.83 -7.78 -13.89
CA LEU A 266 1.04 -6.96 -15.07
C LEU A 266 -0.18 -7.04 -16.00
N ARG A 267 -0.70 -8.25 -16.23
CA ARG A 267 -1.83 -8.43 -17.13
C ARG A 267 -3.09 -7.77 -16.60
N ILE A 268 -3.42 -7.94 -15.32
CA ILE A 268 -4.52 -7.23 -14.65
C ILE A 268 -4.32 -5.72 -14.76
N ASN A 269 -3.12 -5.22 -14.48
CA ASN A 269 -2.82 -3.79 -14.60
C ASN A 269 -3.07 -3.24 -16.01
N ASN A 270 -2.76 -4.02 -17.06
CA ASN A 270 -3.03 -3.63 -18.44
C ASN A 270 -4.54 -3.67 -18.77
N LEU A 271 -5.27 -4.67 -18.27
CA LEU A 271 -6.72 -4.80 -18.48
C LEU A 271 -7.50 -3.65 -17.83
N LEU A 272 -7.03 -3.14 -16.68
CA LEU A 272 -7.64 -1.99 -16.00
C LEU A 272 -7.59 -0.69 -16.81
N LYS A 273 -6.71 -0.60 -17.82
CA LYS A 273 -6.60 0.58 -18.69
C LYS A 273 -7.63 0.58 -19.83
N LEU A 274 -8.38 -0.52 -20.01
CA LEU A 274 -9.39 -0.60 -21.07
C LEU A 274 -10.60 0.26 -20.71
N GLU A 275 -10.93 1.18 -21.62
CA GLU A 275 -12.14 2.00 -21.54
C GLU A 275 -13.30 1.33 -22.29
N ASN A 276 -14.52 1.86 -22.12
CA ASN A 276 -15.64 1.40 -22.93
C ASN A 276 -15.38 1.68 -24.42
N ASN A 277 -15.86 0.79 -25.28
CA ASN A 277 -15.69 0.82 -26.75
C ASN A 277 -14.26 0.50 -27.23
N TRP A 278 -13.47 -0.22 -26.44
CA TRP A 278 -12.08 -0.59 -26.76
C TRP A 278 -11.93 -1.52 -27.99
N TYR A 279 -13.01 -2.17 -28.44
CA TYR A 279 -13.01 -3.11 -29.55
C TYR A 279 -14.06 -2.75 -30.60
N GLU A 280 -13.64 -2.16 -31.72
CA GLU A 280 -14.53 -1.84 -32.87
C GLU A 280 -15.80 -1.06 -32.50
N GLY A 281 -15.72 -0.15 -31.54
CA GLY A 281 -16.89 0.60 -31.04
C GLY A 281 -17.80 -0.21 -30.10
N GLN A 282 -17.36 -1.40 -29.71
CA GLN A 282 -17.95 -2.32 -28.74
C GLN A 282 -16.93 -2.65 -27.64
N GLY A 283 -17.31 -3.47 -26.67
CA GLY A 283 -16.43 -3.85 -25.56
C GLY A 283 -16.66 -2.99 -24.33
N LYS A 284 -16.94 -3.63 -23.21
CA LYS A 284 -17.09 -2.97 -21.91
C LYS A 284 -15.75 -2.92 -21.19
N ALA A 285 -15.48 -1.80 -20.51
CA ALA A 285 -14.42 -1.73 -19.53
C ALA A 285 -14.66 -2.77 -18.42
N LEU A 286 -13.59 -3.38 -17.93
CA LEU A 286 -13.69 -4.38 -16.86
C LEU A 286 -13.94 -3.68 -15.54
N ASN A 287 -14.74 -4.30 -14.67
CA ASN A 287 -14.94 -3.78 -13.33
C ASN A 287 -13.66 -3.92 -12.50
N LYS A 288 -13.15 -2.79 -11.99
CA LYS A 288 -11.89 -2.71 -11.25
C LYS A 288 -11.88 -3.59 -10.00
N ASP A 289 -12.93 -3.53 -9.19
CA ASP A 289 -13.00 -4.26 -7.92
C ASP A 289 -13.10 -5.76 -8.16
N HIS A 290 -13.89 -6.18 -9.15
CA HIS A 290 -14.01 -7.58 -9.52
C HIS A 290 -12.70 -8.15 -10.08
N LEU A 291 -11.99 -7.39 -10.91
CA LEU A 291 -10.72 -7.83 -11.50
C LEU A 291 -9.61 -7.93 -10.45
N TYR A 292 -9.56 -7.00 -9.48
CA TYR A 292 -8.64 -7.14 -8.35
C TYR A 292 -8.97 -8.34 -7.49
N ARG A 293 -10.25 -8.56 -7.16
CA ARG A 293 -10.68 -9.76 -6.43
C ARG A 293 -10.26 -11.05 -7.14
N PHE A 294 -10.40 -11.09 -8.46
CA PHE A 294 -9.93 -12.23 -9.25
C PHE A 294 -8.41 -12.40 -9.13
N GLY A 295 -7.63 -11.33 -9.25
CA GLY A 295 -6.17 -11.37 -9.08
C GLY A 295 -5.71 -11.83 -7.70
N ASP A 296 -6.37 -11.36 -6.65
CA ASP A 296 -6.07 -11.75 -5.27
C ASP A 296 -6.31 -13.25 -5.05
N LEU A 297 -7.41 -13.79 -5.60
CA LEU A 297 -7.72 -15.21 -5.54
C LEU A 297 -6.74 -16.04 -6.37
N PHE A 298 -6.36 -15.57 -7.55
CA PHE A 298 -5.34 -16.21 -8.39
C PHE A 298 -4.02 -16.30 -7.62
N ASN A 299 -3.53 -15.19 -7.06
CA ASN A 299 -2.27 -15.16 -6.29
C ASN A 299 -2.32 -16.02 -5.02
N SER A 300 -3.51 -16.20 -4.44
CA SER A 300 -3.68 -16.96 -3.19
C SER A 300 -3.77 -18.47 -3.41
N TYR A 301 -4.37 -18.91 -4.52
CA TYR A 301 -4.77 -20.30 -4.70
C TYR A 301 -4.24 -20.98 -5.96
N PHE A 302 -3.71 -20.25 -6.94
CA PHE A 302 -3.05 -20.85 -8.10
C PHE A 302 -1.71 -21.48 -7.71
N ASN A 303 -1.42 -22.68 -8.23
CA ASN A 303 -0.16 -23.37 -7.95
C ASN A 303 0.98 -22.76 -8.78
N ASP A 304 1.98 -22.20 -8.10
CA ASP A 304 3.13 -21.49 -8.67
C ASP A 304 4.06 -22.35 -9.53
N LYS A 305 3.90 -23.68 -9.49
CA LYS A 305 4.64 -24.62 -10.34
C LYS A 305 3.98 -24.86 -11.72
N LEU A 306 2.75 -24.39 -11.89
CA LEU A 306 2.00 -24.56 -13.14
C LEU A 306 2.28 -23.41 -14.11
N PRO A 307 2.17 -23.65 -15.44
CA PRO A 307 2.34 -22.59 -16.42
C PRO A 307 1.27 -21.51 -16.23
N LEU A 308 1.66 -20.24 -16.35
CA LEU A 308 0.73 -19.12 -16.30
C LEU A 308 -0.14 -19.09 -17.57
N PRO A 309 -1.43 -18.72 -17.45
CA PRO A 309 -2.29 -18.49 -18.60
C PRO A 309 -1.99 -17.16 -19.29
N ALA A 310 -2.26 -17.10 -20.59
CA ALA A 310 -2.58 -15.82 -21.22
C ALA A 310 -4.00 -15.41 -20.80
N ILE A 311 -4.18 -14.15 -20.40
CA ILE A 311 -5.51 -13.63 -20.01
C ILE A 311 -5.98 -12.66 -21.08
N PHE A 312 -7.21 -12.73 -21.56
CA PHE A 312 -7.77 -11.82 -22.55
C PHE A 312 -9.06 -11.16 -22.05
N PRO A 313 -9.31 -9.89 -22.41
CA PRO A 313 -10.60 -9.25 -22.13
C PRO A 313 -11.68 -9.82 -23.05
N LYS A 314 -12.89 -9.98 -22.53
CA LYS A 314 -14.10 -10.28 -23.33
C LYS A 314 -14.91 -9.00 -23.57
N ILE A 315 -15.69 -8.99 -24.65
CA ILE A 315 -16.50 -7.83 -25.08
C ILE A 315 -17.53 -7.43 -24.01
N ASP A 316 -18.00 -8.39 -23.22
CA ASP A 316 -18.99 -8.20 -22.14
C ASP A 316 -18.40 -7.64 -20.83
N GLY A 317 -17.08 -7.42 -20.76
CA GLY A 317 -16.39 -6.90 -19.57
C GLY A 317 -15.86 -7.99 -18.62
N ASN A 318 -15.84 -9.24 -19.07
CA ASN A 318 -15.28 -10.40 -18.37
C ASN A 318 -13.88 -10.77 -18.90
N VAL A 319 -13.31 -11.88 -18.43
CA VAL A 319 -11.99 -12.36 -18.86
C VAL A 319 -12.03 -13.80 -19.37
N GLN A 320 -11.07 -14.13 -20.24
CA GLN A 320 -10.78 -15.47 -20.71
C GLN A 320 -9.33 -15.81 -20.37
N LEU A 321 -9.07 -17.00 -19.86
CA LEU A 321 -7.76 -17.54 -19.59
C LEU A 321 -7.46 -18.63 -20.61
N GLU A 322 -6.24 -18.65 -21.13
CA GLU A 322 -5.80 -19.63 -22.12
C GLU A 322 -4.46 -20.24 -21.73
N TRP A 323 -4.44 -21.57 -21.69
CA TRP A 323 -3.23 -22.36 -21.66
C TRP A 323 -3.07 -23.09 -22.98
N LYS A 324 -1.85 -23.05 -23.51
CA LYS A 324 -1.48 -23.74 -24.73
C LYS A 324 -0.19 -24.50 -24.54
N LYS A 325 -0.23 -25.81 -24.78
CA LYS A 325 0.96 -26.67 -24.80
C LYS A 325 0.91 -27.60 -26.00
N GLU A 326 1.73 -27.30 -26.99
CA GLU A 326 1.78 -28.03 -28.25
C GLU A 326 0.39 -28.12 -28.91
N ASN A 327 -0.24 -29.29 -28.91
CA ASN A 327 -1.55 -29.56 -29.52
C ASN A 327 -2.70 -29.49 -28.51
N LYS A 328 -2.41 -29.29 -27.23
CA LYS A 328 -3.39 -29.22 -26.15
C LYS A 328 -3.70 -27.76 -25.82
N ASN A 329 -4.99 -27.45 -25.73
CA ASN A 329 -5.45 -26.11 -25.39
C ASN A 329 -6.50 -26.22 -24.29
N MET A 330 -6.43 -25.30 -23.33
CA MET A 330 -7.43 -25.14 -22.30
C MET A 330 -7.84 -23.67 -22.24
N ILE A 331 -9.13 -23.44 -22.34
CA ILE A 331 -9.75 -22.12 -22.32
C ILE A 331 -10.68 -22.08 -21.12
N ILE A 332 -10.64 -21.00 -20.36
CA ILE A 332 -11.55 -20.77 -19.23
C ILE A 332 -12.14 -19.38 -19.37
N GLU A 333 -13.46 -19.29 -19.46
CA GLU A 333 -14.18 -18.03 -19.46
C GLU A 333 -14.69 -17.74 -18.04
N VAL A 334 -14.38 -16.57 -17.51
CA VAL A 334 -14.69 -16.21 -16.12
C VAL A 334 -15.63 -15.02 -16.07
N ASP A 335 -16.80 -15.19 -15.48
CA ASP A 335 -17.65 -14.07 -15.08
C ASP A 335 -17.06 -13.41 -13.84
N LEU A 336 -16.55 -12.18 -13.96
CA LEU A 336 -15.81 -11.52 -12.89
C LEU A 336 -16.68 -11.17 -11.68
N ALA A 337 -17.98 -10.95 -11.87
CA ALA A 337 -18.88 -10.57 -10.78
C ALA A 337 -19.17 -11.74 -9.84
N SER A 338 -19.49 -12.91 -10.42
CA SER A 338 -19.80 -14.14 -9.68
C SER A 338 -18.59 -15.02 -9.42
N LEU A 339 -17.54 -14.87 -10.22
CA LEU A 339 -16.38 -15.78 -10.33
C LEU A 339 -16.77 -17.21 -10.70
N ASN A 340 -17.92 -17.39 -11.34
CA ASN A 340 -18.23 -18.64 -12.02
C ASN A 340 -17.42 -18.72 -13.31
N SER A 341 -16.98 -19.91 -13.68
CA SER A 341 -16.26 -20.12 -14.92
C SER A 341 -16.69 -21.39 -15.63
N ASP A 342 -16.66 -21.32 -16.96
CA ASP A 342 -16.82 -22.45 -17.86
C ASP A 342 -15.44 -22.76 -18.47
N PHE A 343 -15.02 -24.02 -18.45
CA PHE A 343 -13.78 -24.44 -19.09
C PHE A 343 -14.06 -25.33 -20.31
N PHE A 344 -13.18 -25.22 -21.30
CA PHE A 344 -13.13 -26.08 -22.46
C PHE A 344 -11.68 -26.49 -22.73
N TYR A 345 -11.43 -27.79 -22.78
CA TYR A 345 -10.15 -28.38 -23.17
C TYR A 345 -10.35 -29.20 -24.45
N TYR A 346 -9.38 -29.12 -25.35
CA TYR A 346 -9.35 -29.93 -26.56
C TYR A 346 -7.91 -30.23 -26.99
N ASN A 347 -7.73 -31.36 -27.66
CA ASN A 347 -6.52 -31.75 -28.35
C ASN A 347 -6.71 -31.63 -29.87
N VAL A 348 -5.93 -30.76 -30.52
CA VAL A 348 -6.05 -30.48 -31.96
C VAL A 348 -5.87 -31.72 -32.84
N ASN A 349 -5.18 -32.75 -32.34
CA ASN A 349 -4.93 -33.98 -33.09
C ASN A 349 -5.89 -35.11 -32.74
N ASP A 350 -6.77 -34.94 -31.75
CA ASP A 350 -7.69 -35.96 -31.26
C ASP A 350 -8.99 -35.32 -30.78
N ASP A 351 -9.94 -35.20 -31.69
CA ASP A 351 -11.29 -34.67 -31.45
C ASP A 351 -12.09 -35.49 -30.40
N SER A 352 -11.61 -36.67 -30.00
CA SER A 352 -12.26 -37.47 -28.95
C SER A 352 -11.76 -37.13 -27.54
N ASP A 353 -10.66 -36.38 -27.40
CA ASP A 353 -10.11 -35.89 -26.14
C ASP A 353 -10.55 -34.44 -25.88
N GLU A 354 -11.86 -34.22 -25.83
CA GLU A 354 -12.48 -32.96 -25.45
C GLU A 354 -13.07 -33.05 -24.04
N LYS A 355 -12.96 -31.97 -23.27
CA LYS A 355 -13.56 -31.86 -21.93
C LYS A 355 -14.14 -30.48 -21.75
N GLU A 356 -15.35 -30.43 -21.21
CA GLU A 356 -16.00 -29.19 -20.82
C GLU A 356 -16.62 -29.32 -19.44
N GLY A 357 -16.82 -28.19 -18.79
CA GLY A 357 -17.50 -28.16 -17.51
C GLY A 357 -17.39 -26.81 -16.83
N GLN A 358 -17.80 -26.78 -15.56
CA GLN A 358 -17.83 -25.57 -14.76
C GLN A 358 -16.93 -25.70 -13.55
N ILE A 359 -16.19 -24.63 -13.25
CA ILE A 359 -15.33 -24.54 -12.06
C ILE A 359 -15.59 -23.18 -11.39
N PRO A 360 -16.07 -23.15 -10.14
CA PRO A 360 -16.28 -21.89 -9.44
C PRO A 360 -14.94 -21.35 -8.90
N LEU A 361 -14.45 -20.22 -9.43
CA LEU A 361 -13.20 -19.59 -8.99
C LEU A 361 -13.40 -18.63 -7.80
N SER A 362 -14.54 -18.70 -7.13
CA SER A 362 -14.89 -17.87 -5.97
C SER A 362 -14.27 -18.35 -4.65
N ASN A 363 -13.73 -19.57 -4.61
CA ASN A 363 -13.22 -20.22 -3.40
C ASN A 363 -12.07 -21.20 -3.71
N LYS A 364 -11.36 -21.60 -2.67
CA LYS A 364 -10.18 -22.47 -2.77
C LYS A 364 -10.44 -23.81 -3.46
N GLU A 365 -11.56 -24.48 -3.20
CA GLU A 365 -11.85 -25.82 -3.75
C GLU A 365 -11.93 -25.81 -5.29
N GLY A 366 -12.47 -24.74 -5.87
CA GLY A 366 -12.49 -24.57 -7.32
C GLY A 366 -11.11 -24.30 -7.90
N TRP A 367 -10.27 -23.52 -7.23
CA TRP A 367 -8.87 -23.33 -7.63
C TRP A 367 -8.05 -24.63 -7.52
N ASP A 368 -8.25 -25.41 -6.46
CA ASP A 368 -7.62 -26.73 -6.32
C ASP A 368 -8.03 -27.67 -7.48
N SER A 369 -9.30 -27.64 -7.88
CA SER A 369 -9.82 -28.39 -9.04
C SER A 369 -9.19 -27.92 -10.35
N LEU A 370 -9.05 -26.60 -10.53
CA LEU A 370 -8.37 -26.01 -11.69
C LEU A 370 -6.89 -26.42 -11.75
N ASN A 371 -6.18 -26.35 -10.64
CA ASN A 371 -4.76 -26.73 -10.57
C ASN A 371 -4.57 -28.19 -11.00
N ILE A 372 -5.43 -29.11 -10.51
CA ILE A 372 -5.41 -30.52 -10.92
C ILE A 372 -5.72 -30.68 -12.41
N LEU A 373 -6.67 -29.91 -12.94
CA LEU A 373 -7.02 -29.96 -14.36
C LEU A 373 -5.83 -29.55 -15.23
N ILE A 374 -5.18 -28.43 -14.91
CA ILE A 374 -4.00 -27.94 -15.63
C ILE A 374 -2.87 -28.97 -15.53
N GLU A 375 -2.55 -29.50 -14.35
CA GLU A 375 -1.47 -30.48 -14.17
C GLU A 375 -1.66 -31.74 -15.04
N ASN A 376 -2.90 -32.18 -15.26
CA ASN A 376 -3.20 -33.37 -16.06
C ASN A 376 -3.23 -33.12 -17.57
N TYR A 377 -3.64 -31.91 -17.99
CA TYR A 377 -4.00 -31.63 -19.38
C TYR A 377 -3.12 -30.59 -20.07
N VAL A 378 -2.37 -29.81 -19.32
CA VAL A 378 -1.40 -28.82 -19.80
C VAL A 378 -0.04 -29.24 -19.25
#